data_AF-A0A4Y5SKL9-F1
#
_entry.id   AF-A0A4Y5SKL9-F1
#
_cell.length_a   1.000
_cell.length_b   1.000
_cell.length_c   1.000
_cell.angle_alpha   90.00
_cell.angle_beta   90.00
_cell.angle_gamma   90.00
#
_symmetry.space_group_name_H-M   'P 1'
#
loop_
_entity.id
_entity.type
_entity.pdbx_description
1 polymer ?
#
loop_
_entity_poly.entity_id
_entity_poly.type
_entity_poly.pdbx_seq_one_letter_code
_entity_poly.pdbx_strand_id
1 'polypeptide(L)'
;MNRIASYALPLCFIIQAVLNLVFYGFPSLMFSVLVPHGLFGYIAWALPLLVLGYFATGVLSLYALSFLSARRGKQFGAAYFGIGSVGSALVLVDGTYETPMLLIIFALWLVLSLIGIVLLFKGVETSRALSIVAMVLLAISAVVSASLAQWVVEDYYAHVHIGEIPENATVIVAYPENVSPPNGTG
;
A
#
# COMPACT_ATOMS: atom_id res chain seq x y z
N MET A 1 -0.60 33.85 6.74
CA MET A 1 -0.66 32.46 6.22
C MET A 1 -1.05 31.51 7.35
N ASN A 2 -1.96 30.57 7.10
CA ASN A 2 -2.59 29.76 8.15
C ASN A 2 -1.75 28.51 8.45
N ARG A 3 -1.01 28.49 9.58
CA ARG A 3 -0.12 27.37 9.98
C ARG A 3 -0.83 26.01 10.06
N ILE A 4 -2.14 26.02 10.27
CA ILE A 4 -2.94 24.79 10.37
C ILE A 4 -3.03 24.08 9.00
N ALA A 5 -3.10 24.86 7.91
CA ALA A 5 -3.24 24.30 6.57
C ALA A 5 -2.00 23.50 6.16
N SER A 6 -0.80 23.90 6.62
CA SER A 6 0.45 23.23 6.26
C SER A 6 0.66 21.88 6.93
N TYR A 7 -0.20 21.52 7.88
CA TYR A 7 -0.18 20.23 8.57
C TYR A 7 -1.10 19.21 7.90
N ALA A 8 -2.09 19.66 7.13
CA ALA A 8 -3.13 18.79 6.60
C ALA A 8 -2.58 17.67 5.70
N LEU A 9 -1.68 18.00 4.76
CA LEU A 9 -1.13 17.01 3.84
C LEU A 9 -0.22 15.98 4.54
N PRO A 10 0.77 16.37 5.38
CA PRO A 10 1.55 15.40 6.17
C PRO A 10 0.69 14.53 7.07
N LEU A 11 -0.39 15.08 7.63
CA LEU A 11 -1.31 14.31 8.47
C LEU A 11 -1.99 13.19 7.69
N CYS A 12 -2.36 13.39 6.42
CA CYS A 12 -2.88 12.30 5.57
C CYS A 12 -1.87 11.14 5.46
N PHE A 13 -0.60 11.45 5.19
CA PHE A 13 0.47 10.44 5.14
C PHE A 13 0.69 9.75 6.48
N ILE A 14 0.69 10.51 7.59
CA ILE A 14 0.85 9.95 8.94
C ILE A 14 -0.30 9.01 9.28
N ILE A 15 -1.55 9.42 9.03
CA ILE A 15 -2.72 8.60 9.34
C ILE A 15 -2.68 7.32 8.50
N GLN A 16 -2.36 7.40 7.20
CA GLN A 16 -2.19 6.21 6.37
C GLN A 16 -1.05 5.30 6.88
N ALA A 17 0.11 5.84 7.22
CA ALA A 17 1.19 5.04 7.79
C ALA A 17 0.77 4.33 9.10
N VAL A 18 0.10 5.05 10.01
CA VAL A 18 -0.38 4.47 11.27
C VAL A 18 -1.43 3.40 11.04
N LEU A 19 -2.42 3.65 10.17
CA LEU A 19 -3.43 2.65 9.80
C LEU A 19 -2.77 1.38 9.25
N ASN A 20 -1.78 1.53 8.36
CA ASN A 20 -1.05 0.40 7.82
C ASN A 20 -0.32 -0.42 8.90
N LEU A 21 0.32 0.25 9.87
CA LEU A 21 1.02 -0.42 10.96
C LEU A 21 0.06 -1.14 11.92
N VAL A 22 -1.08 -0.54 12.22
CA VAL A 22 -2.11 -1.13 13.10
C VAL A 22 -2.76 -2.36 12.45
N PHE A 23 -2.93 -2.34 11.13
CA PHE A 23 -3.56 -3.42 10.37
C PHE A 23 -2.56 -4.25 9.56
N TYR A 24 -1.35 -4.44 10.12
CA TYR A 24 -0.37 -5.41 9.68
C TYR A 24 -0.13 -5.44 8.16
N GLY A 25 0.05 -4.27 7.56
CA GLY A 25 0.53 -4.20 6.18
C GLY A 25 -0.49 -4.61 5.12
N PHE A 26 -1.78 -4.31 5.35
CA PHE A 26 -2.88 -4.57 4.43
C PHE A 26 -2.73 -4.07 2.95
N PRO A 27 -1.83 -3.13 2.56
CA PRO A 27 -1.60 -2.80 1.15
C PRO A 27 -1.14 -3.96 0.28
N SER A 28 -0.68 -5.09 0.85
CA SER A 28 -0.49 -6.34 0.08
C SER A 28 -1.80 -6.80 -0.59
N LEU A 29 -2.92 -6.70 0.12
CA LEU A 29 -4.26 -7.01 -0.39
C LEU A 29 -4.71 -6.03 -1.48
N MET A 30 -4.31 -4.77 -1.35
CA MET A 30 -4.53 -3.79 -2.40
C MET A 30 -3.85 -4.21 -3.70
N PHE A 31 -2.62 -4.73 -3.59
CA PHE A 31 -1.85 -5.19 -4.75
C PHE A 31 -2.35 -6.52 -5.32
N SER A 32 -2.91 -7.43 -4.51
CA SER A 32 -3.50 -8.67 -5.04
C SER A 32 -4.70 -8.41 -5.95
N VAL A 33 -5.50 -7.38 -5.66
CA VAL A 33 -6.65 -6.98 -6.51
C VAL A 33 -6.22 -6.10 -7.69
N LEU A 34 -5.15 -5.30 -7.55
CA LEU A 34 -4.60 -4.50 -8.66
C LEU A 34 -3.95 -5.34 -9.75
N VAL A 35 -3.40 -6.50 -9.38
CA VAL A 35 -2.74 -7.41 -10.31
C VAL A 35 -3.77 -8.36 -10.92
N PRO A 36 -3.86 -8.46 -12.26
CA PRO A 36 -4.75 -9.42 -12.90
C PRO A 36 -4.47 -10.86 -12.44
N HIS A 37 -5.52 -11.63 -12.18
CA HIS A 37 -5.44 -13.01 -11.66
C HIS A 37 -4.42 -13.90 -12.40
N GLY A 38 -4.44 -13.93 -13.73
CA GLY A 38 -3.49 -14.74 -14.52
C GLY A 38 -2.04 -14.26 -14.52
N LEU A 39 -1.75 -13.12 -13.89
CA LEU A 39 -0.38 -12.63 -13.67
C LEU A 39 0.07 -12.82 -12.22
N PHE A 40 -0.86 -12.99 -11.28
CA PHE A 40 -0.55 -12.99 -9.85
C PHE A 40 0.43 -14.11 -9.48
N GLY A 41 0.21 -15.33 -9.99
CA GLY A 41 1.11 -16.46 -9.75
C GLY A 41 2.54 -16.22 -10.25
N TYR A 42 2.73 -15.40 -11.29
CA TYR A 42 4.05 -15.08 -11.84
C TYR A 42 4.74 -13.92 -11.12
N ILE A 43 3.96 -13.02 -10.51
CA ILE A 43 4.49 -11.79 -9.91
C ILE A 43 4.27 -11.70 -8.40
N ALA A 44 3.79 -12.77 -7.76
CA ALA A 44 3.65 -12.87 -6.32
C ALA A 44 4.96 -12.50 -5.59
N TRP A 45 6.10 -12.98 -6.10
CA TRP A 45 7.43 -12.62 -5.58
C TRP A 45 7.80 -11.13 -5.71
N ALA A 46 7.13 -10.40 -6.61
CA ALA A 46 7.32 -8.96 -6.72
C ALA A 46 6.46 -8.17 -5.72
N LEU A 47 5.52 -8.81 -5.02
CA LEU A 47 4.61 -8.14 -4.08
C LEU A 47 5.34 -7.30 -3.01
N PRO A 48 6.41 -7.80 -2.35
CA PRO A 48 7.19 -6.98 -1.41
C PRO A 48 7.81 -5.75 -2.09
N LEU A 49 8.29 -5.90 -3.33
CA LEU A 49 8.89 -4.80 -4.10
C LEU A 49 7.84 -3.76 -4.52
N LEU A 50 6.63 -4.20 -4.89
CA LEU A 50 5.51 -3.32 -5.20
C LEU A 50 5.09 -2.50 -3.97
N VAL A 51 5.02 -3.14 -2.80
CA VAL A 51 4.73 -2.48 -1.52
C VAL A 51 5.83 -1.46 -1.16
N LEU A 52 7.11 -1.84 -1.27
CA LEU A 52 8.22 -0.92 -1.05
C LEU A 52 8.16 0.28 -2.01
N GLY A 53 7.94 0.02 -3.30
CA GLY A 53 7.82 1.04 -4.33
C GLY A 53 6.67 2.00 -4.05
N TYR A 54 5.51 1.48 -3.64
CA TYR A 54 4.36 2.27 -3.23
C TYR A 54 4.70 3.25 -2.11
N PHE A 55 5.19 2.76 -0.97
CA PHE A 55 5.54 3.64 0.16
C PHE A 55 6.70 4.58 -0.17
N ALA A 56 7.65 4.14 -1.01
CA ALA A 56 8.73 5.00 -1.49
C ALA A 56 8.19 6.21 -2.26
N THR A 57 7.11 6.07 -3.06
CA THR A 57 6.48 7.24 -3.70
C THR A 57 5.96 8.26 -2.67
N GLY A 58 5.40 7.80 -1.55
CA GLY A 58 4.97 8.69 -0.46
C GLY A 58 6.14 9.41 0.22
N VAL A 59 7.24 8.69 0.49
CA VAL A 59 8.47 9.27 1.06
C VAL A 59 9.08 10.29 0.10
N LEU A 60 9.23 9.94 -1.18
CA LEU A 60 9.79 10.82 -2.22
C LEU A 60 8.91 12.06 -2.45
N SER A 61 7.59 11.91 -2.33
CA SER A 61 6.65 13.04 -2.37
C SER A 61 6.97 14.06 -1.26
N LEU A 62 6.99 13.61 0.00
CA LEU A 62 7.23 14.48 1.15
C LEU A 62 8.62 15.10 1.13
N TYR A 63 9.64 14.32 0.74
CA TYR A 63 10.99 14.81 0.57
C TYR A 63 11.06 15.91 -0.51
N ALA A 64 10.49 15.64 -1.68
CA ALA A 64 10.53 16.60 -2.78
C ALA A 64 9.70 17.86 -2.50
N LEU A 65 8.53 17.75 -1.87
CA LEU A 65 7.72 18.90 -1.43
C LEU A 65 8.45 19.77 -0.39
N SER A 66 9.24 19.15 0.49
CA SER A 66 9.88 19.85 1.62
C SER A 66 11.24 20.45 1.29
N PHE A 67 12.00 19.82 0.37
CA PHE A 67 13.42 20.10 0.17
C PHE A 67 13.86 20.33 -1.27
N LEU A 68 13.08 19.91 -2.28
CA LEU A 68 13.54 19.97 -3.68
C LEU A 68 12.65 20.82 -4.59
N SER A 69 11.49 20.29 -4.97
CA SER A 69 10.63 20.89 -5.98
C SER A 69 9.19 20.45 -5.77
N ALA A 70 8.30 21.42 -5.66
CA ALA A 70 6.87 21.19 -5.57
C ALA A 70 6.32 20.36 -6.75
N ARG A 71 6.87 20.54 -7.97
CA ARG A 71 6.45 19.76 -9.15
C ARG A 71 6.73 18.27 -8.99
N ARG A 72 7.96 17.91 -8.59
CA ARG A 72 8.35 16.50 -8.37
C ARG A 72 7.58 15.90 -7.19
N GLY A 73 7.42 16.68 -6.10
CA GLY A 73 6.61 16.29 -4.96
C GLY A 73 5.17 15.96 -5.35
N LYS A 74 4.54 16.79 -6.18
CA LYS A 74 3.19 16.51 -6.73
C LYS A 74 3.14 15.26 -7.59
N GLN A 75 4.16 14.98 -8.41
CA GLN A 75 4.18 13.76 -9.24
C GLN A 75 4.23 12.49 -8.38
N PHE A 76 5.15 12.42 -7.42
CA PHE A 76 5.25 11.29 -6.51
C PHE A 76 4.03 11.16 -5.60
N GLY A 77 3.50 12.28 -5.10
CA GLY A 77 2.28 12.28 -4.28
C GLY A 77 1.06 11.84 -5.07
N ALA A 78 0.94 12.22 -6.34
CA ALA A 78 -0.14 11.77 -7.21
C ALA A 78 -0.04 10.27 -7.50
N ALA A 79 1.17 9.72 -7.64
CA ALA A 79 1.35 8.27 -7.73
C ALA A 79 0.94 7.57 -6.43
N TYR A 80 1.41 8.03 -5.28
CA TYR A 80 1.07 7.46 -3.98
C TYR A 80 -0.43 7.45 -3.72
N PHE A 81 -1.08 8.62 -3.75
CA PHE A 81 -2.51 8.70 -3.48
C PHE A 81 -3.34 8.12 -4.62
N GLY A 82 -2.88 8.20 -5.87
CA GLY A 82 -3.58 7.62 -7.02
C GLY A 82 -3.66 6.10 -6.94
N ILE A 83 -2.54 5.43 -6.68
CA ILE A 83 -2.50 3.98 -6.45
C ILE A 83 -3.36 3.62 -5.24
N GLY A 84 -3.24 4.37 -4.14
CA GLY A 84 -4.05 4.17 -2.94
C GLY A 84 -5.55 4.29 -3.20
N SER A 85 -5.99 5.29 -3.97
CA SER A 85 -7.39 5.49 -4.35
C SER A 85 -7.90 4.37 -5.25
N VAL A 86 -7.19 4.07 -6.34
CA VAL A 86 -7.63 3.04 -7.30
C VAL A 86 -7.65 1.67 -6.63
N GLY A 87 -6.58 1.30 -5.95
CA GLY A 87 -6.49 0.02 -5.27
C GLY A 87 -7.57 -0.14 -4.19
N SER A 88 -7.80 0.88 -3.37
CA SER A 88 -8.88 0.82 -2.37
C SER A 88 -10.26 0.70 -3.01
N ALA A 89 -10.52 1.43 -4.11
CA ALA A 89 -11.80 1.34 -4.81
C ALA A 89 -12.03 -0.05 -5.42
N LEU A 90 -10.99 -0.66 -6.00
CA LEU A 90 -11.08 -2.01 -6.55
C LEU A 90 -11.33 -3.04 -5.45
N VAL A 91 -10.60 -2.97 -4.33
CA VAL A 91 -10.86 -3.84 -3.18
C VAL A 91 -12.30 -3.67 -2.70
N LEU A 92 -12.82 -2.44 -2.65
CA LEU A 92 -14.20 -2.13 -2.25
C LEU A 92 -15.28 -2.66 -3.21
N VAL A 93 -14.93 -2.93 -4.48
CA VAL A 93 -15.85 -3.46 -5.49
C VAL A 93 -15.76 -4.99 -5.58
N ASP A 94 -14.59 -5.57 -5.35
CA ASP A 94 -14.36 -7.02 -5.47
C ASP A 94 -15.24 -7.83 -4.52
N GLY A 95 -15.61 -7.27 -3.36
CA GLY A 95 -16.63 -7.86 -2.49
C GLY A 95 -16.13 -9.03 -1.63
N THR A 96 -14.87 -9.44 -1.80
CA THR A 96 -14.23 -10.54 -1.08
C THR A 96 -13.69 -10.06 0.27
N TYR A 97 -14.57 -9.91 1.25
CA TYR A 97 -14.16 -9.54 2.61
C TYR A 97 -14.32 -10.69 3.58
N GLU A 98 -13.21 -11.21 4.07
CA GLU A 98 -13.21 -12.11 5.22
C GLU A 98 -13.69 -11.40 6.49
N THR A 99 -13.49 -10.07 6.59
CA THR A 99 -13.92 -9.29 7.77
C THR A 99 -14.51 -7.91 7.41
N PRO A 100 -15.54 -7.45 8.13
CA PRO A 100 -16.12 -6.11 7.93
C PRO A 100 -15.15 -4.99 8.30
N MET A 101 -14.09 -5.28 9.06
CA MET A 101 -13.07 -4.30 9.41
C MET A 101 -12.24 -3.89 8.17
N LEU A 102 -11.95 -4.84 7.28
CA LEU A 102 -11.16 -4.59 6.06
C LEU A 102 -11.85 -3.56 5.16
N LEU A 103 -13.17 -3.67 5.00
CA LEU A 103 -14.02 -2.70 4.31
C LEU A 103 -13.85 -1.29 4.84
N ILE A 104 -13.96 -1.12 6.16
CA ILE A 104 -13.87 0.19 6.81
C ILE A 104 -12.49 0.80 6.60
N ILE A 105 -11.43 -0.01 6.69
CA ILE A 105 -10.06 0.44 6.51
C ILE A 105 -9.83 0.92 5.07
N PHE A 106 -10.26 0.14 4.06
CA PHE A 106 -10.10 0.55 2.66
C PHE A 106 -10.99 1.75 2.31
N ALA A 107 -12.19 1.87 2.87
CA ALA A 107 -13.01 3.07 2.72
C ALA A 107 -12.31 4.30 3.31
N LEU A 108 -11.73 4.18 4.51
CA LEU A 108 -10.97 5.26 5.14
C LEU A 108 -9.71 5.59 4.32
N TRP A 109 -9.01 4.58 3.81
CA TRP A 109 -7.82 4.76 2.98
C TRP A 109 -8.13 5.46 1.66
N LEU A 110 -9.26 5.11 1.03
CA LEU A 110 -9.78 5.78 -0.17
C LEU A 110 -10.06 7.25 0.12
N VAL A 111 -10.81 7.55 1.19
CA VAL A 111 -11.13 8.93 1.58
C VAL A 111 -9.86 9.74 1.87
N LEU A 112 -8.91 9.18 2.61
CA LEU A 112 -7.62 9.83 2.89
C LEU A 112 -6.82 10.08 1.61
N SER A 113 -6.85 9.14 0.66
CA SER A 113 -6.17 9.27 -0.62
C SER A 113 -6.78 10.38 -1.48
N LEU A 114 -8.11 10.45 -1.55
CA LEU A 114 -8.82 11.52 -2.26
C LEU A 114 -8.57 12.90 -1.63
N ILE A 115 -8.62 13.00 -0.30
CA ILE A 115 -8.27 14.22 0.42
C ILE A 115 -6.81 14.60 0.13
N GLY A 116 -5.90 13.62 0.17
CA GLY A 116 -4.48 13.79 -0.16
C GLY A 116 -4.28 14.38 -1.55
N ILE A 117 -4.95 13.85 -2.57
CA ILE A 117 -4.93 14.39 -3.94
C ILE A 117 -5.39 15.85 -3.96
N VAL A 118 -6.54 16.16 -3.34
CA VAL A 118 -7.08 17.53 -3.31
C VAL A 118 -6.08 18.48 -2.64
N LEU A 119 -5.52 18.11 -1.50
CA LEU A 119 -4.54 18.92 -0.77
C LEU A 119 -3.24 19.11 -1.56
N LEU A 120 -2.77 18.05 -2.23
CA LEU A 120 -1.56 18.06 -3.05
C LEU A 120 -1.66 19.08 -4.20
N PHE A 121 -2.80 19.12 -4.88
CA PHE A 121 -3.00 20.03 -6.01
C PHE A 121 -3.38 21.45 -5.60
N LYS A 122 -3.95 21.66 -4.39
CA LYS A 122 -4.15 22.99 -3.81
C LYS A 122 -2.86 23.76 -3.56
N GLY A 123 -1.69 23.10 -3.59
CA GLY A 123 -0.39 23.77 -3.47
C GLY A 123 -0.16 24.38 -2.09
N VAL A 124 -0.78 23.81 -1.06
CA VAL A 124 -0.56 24.21 0.33
C VAL A 124 0.88 23.90 0.72
N GLU A 125 1.57 24.85 1.35
CA GLU A 125 2.92 24.62 1.87
C GLU A 125 2.92 23.47 2.89
N THR A 126 3.99 22.69 2.92
CA THR A 126 4.07 21.50 3.77
C THR A 126 4.97 21.76 4.98
N SER A 127 4.50 21.42 6.18
CA SER A 127 5.35 21.48 7.38
C SER A 127 6.51 20.49 7.28
N ARG A 128 7.75 21.00 7.29
CA ARG A 128 8.97 20.17 7.20
C ARG A 128 9.08 19.19 8.35
N ALA A 129 8.81 19.63 9.58
CA ALA A 129 8.91 18.78 10.77
C ALA A 129 7.94 17.59 10.68
N LEU A 130 6.68 17.83 10.35
CA LEU A 130 5.70 16.75 10.17
C LEU A 130 6.00 15.90 8.93
N SER A 131 6.57 16.48 7.88
CA SER A 131 6.97 15.70 6.71
C SER A 131 8.09 14.71 7.04
N ILE A 132 9.06 15.08 7.89
CA ILE A 132 10.09 14.15 8.38
C ILE A 132 9.47 13.02 9.19
N VAL A 133 8.57 13.34 10.13
CA VAL A 133 7.84 12.32 10.91
C VAL A 133 7.06 11.37 9.99
N ALA A 134 6.32 11.93 9.03
CA ALA A 134 5.57 11.17 8.04
C ALA A 134 6.47 10.25 7.19
N MET A 135 7.62 10.76 6.73
CA MET A 135 8.60 9.96 5.95
C MET A 135 9.11 8.76 6.75
N VAL A 136 9.46 8.97 8.03
CA VAL A 136 9.93 7.88 8.91
C VAL A 136 8.83 6.84 9.10
N LEU A 137 7.60 7.27 9.40
CA LEU A 137 6.48 6.35 9.59
C LEU A 137 6.13 5.57 8.31
N LEU A 138 6.19 6.22 7.14
CA LEU A 138 6.01 5.55 5.85
C LEU A 138 7.13 4.55 5.55
N ALA A 139 8.38 4.87 5.89
CA ALA A 139 9.50 3.96 5.71
C ALA A 139 9.36 2.71 6.60
N ILE A 140 8.98 2.89 7.87
CA ILE A 140 8.69 1.77 8.79
C ILE A 140 7.50 0.96 8.26
N SER A 141 6.43 1.63 7.82
CA SER A 141 5.27 1.00 7.18
C SER A 141 5.67 0.16 5.97
N ALA A 142 6.56 0.68 5.12
CA ALA A 142 7.07 -0.03 3.95
C ALA A 142 7.75 -1.34 4.33
N VAL A 143 8.65 -1.28 5.31
CA VAL A 143 9.40 -2.47 5.77
C VAL A 143 8.47 -3.50 6.39
N VAL A 144 7.57 -3.08 7.28
CA VAL A 144 6.62 -4.00 7.93
C VAL A 144 5.71 -4.65 6.89
N SER A 145 5.11 -3.87 5.99
CA SER A 145 4.23 -4.40 4.95
C SER A 145 4.95 -5.29 3.96
N ALA A 146 6.18 -4.95 3.56
CA ALA A 146 6.96 -5.75 2.63
C ALA A 146 7.39 -7.09 3.25
N SER A 147 7.79 -7.08 4.52
CA SER A 147 8.10 -8.33 5.25
C SER A 147 6.88 -9.22 5.39
N LEU A 148 5.70 -8.65 5.68
CA LEU A 148 4.46 -9.42 5.76
C LEU A 148 4.02 -9.93 4.39
N ALA A 149 4.18 -9.13 3.33
CA ALA A 149 3.95 -9.59 1.96
C ALA A 149 4.88 -10.76 1.60
N GLN A 150 6.15 -10.73 2.02
CA GLN A 150 7.09 -11.83 1.81
C GLN A 150 6.62 -13.10 2.51
N TRP A 151 6.19 -13.00 3.78
CA TRP A 151 5.66 -14.15 4.52
C TRP A 151 4.41 -14.74 3.86
N VAL A 152 3.50 -13.89 3.39
CA VAL A 152 2.28 -14.32 2.70
C VAL A 152 2.60 -15.05 1.39
N VAL A 153 3.61 -14.57 0.64
CA VAL A 153 4.05 -15.24 -0.59
C VAL A 153 4.70 -16.60 -0.27
N GLU A 154 5.57 -16.65 0.73
CA GLU A 154 6.22 -17.90 1.16
C GLU A 154 5.19 -18.95 1.61
N ASP A 155 4.18 -18.52 2.39
CA ASP A 155 3.08 -19.36 2.85
C ASP A 155 2.26 -19.92 1.67
N TYR A 156 1.88 -19.06 0.71
CA TYR A 156 1.19 -19.48 -0.51
C TYR A 156 1.96 -20.58 -1.25
N TYR A 157 3.26 -20.39 -1.48
CA TYR A 157 4.06 -21.40 -2.17
C TYR A 157 4.23 -22.68 -1.36
N ALA A 158 4.41 -22.60 -0.04
CA ALA A 158 4.49 -23.81 0.80
C ALA A 158 3.21 -24.66 0.68
N HIS A 159 2.04 -24.03 0.72
CA HIS A 159 0.75 -24.73 0.65
C HIS A 159 0.41 -25.28 -0.73
N VAL A 160 0.76 -24.57 -1.81
CA VAL A 160 0.61 -25.07 -3.18
C VAL A 160 1.45 -26.35 -3.40
N HIS A 161 2.64 -26.46 -2.79
CA HIS A 161 3.50 -27.64 -2.94
C HIS A 161 3.09 -28.84 -2.09
N ILE A 162 2.38 -28.61 -0.98
CA ILE A 162 1.91 -29.69 -0.08
C ILE A 162 0.58 -30.30 -0.58
N GLY A 163 -0.11 -29.65 -1.52
CA GLY A 163 -1.39 -30.12 -2.07
C GLY A 163 -2.58 -29.95 -1.11
N GLU A 164 -2.34 -29.39 0.07
CA GLU A 164 -3.36 -28.98 1.03
C GLU A 164 -3.44 -27.47 1.07
N ILE A 165 -4.49 -26.97 0.43
CA ILE A 165 -4.86 -25.57 0.47
C ILE A 165 -5.79 -25.39 1.67
N PRO A 166 -5.41 -24.67 2.73
CA PRO A 166 -6.27 -24.54 3.91
C PRO A 166 -7.50 -23.70 3.56
N GLU A 167 -8.70 -24.16 3.92
CA GLU A 167 -9.96 -23.42 3.75
C GLU A 167 -9.98 -22.06 4.48
N ASN A 168 -9.05 -21.83 5.42
CA ASN A 168 -8.93 -20.63 6.25
C ASN A 168 -7.60 -19.87 6.07
N ALA A 169 -6.86 -20.10 4.98
CA ALA A 169 -5.67 -19.30 4.68
C ALA A 169 -6.10 -17.90 4.25
N THR A 170 -5.88 -16.91 5.12
CA THR A 170 -6.21 -15.50 4.91
C THR A 170 -5.72 -15.01 3.54
N VAL A 171 -6.67 -14.83 2.62
CA VAL A 171 -6.68 -13.96 1.43
C VAL A 171 -5.75 -14.24 0.22
N ILE A 172 -5.11 -15.40 0.07
CA ILE A 172 -4.57 -15.80 -1.27
C ILE A 172 -4.93 -17.24 -1.62
N VAL A 173 -6.20 -17.57 -1.44
CA VAL A 173 -6.76 -18.83 -1.93
C VAL A 173 -8.11 -18.57 -2.59
N ALA A 174 -8.10 -17.76 -3.64
CA ALA A 174 -9.19 -17.79 -4.60
C ALA A 174 -8.82 -18.66 -5.82
N TYR A 175 -7.53 -18.78 -6.14
CA TYR A 175 -7.05 -19.47 -7.35
C TYR A 175 -5.67 -20.12 -7.12
N PRO A 176 -5.60 -21.40 -6.73
CA PRO A 176 -4.34 -22.12 -6.70
C PRO A 176 -3.86 -22.38 -8.12
N GLU A 177 -2.96 -21.53 -8.62
CA GLU A 177 -2.16 -21.88 -9.78
C GLU A 177 -0.89 -22.60 -9.29
N ASN A 178 -0.65 -23.80 -9.82
CA ASN A 178 0.60 -24.52 -9.67
C ASN A 178 1.71 -23.75 -10.39
N VAL A 179 2.36 -22.83 -9.68
CA VAL A 179 3.53 -22.12 -10.20
C VAL A 179 4.78 -22.75 -9.61
N SER A 180 5.72 -23.12 -10.48
CA SER A 180 7.01 -23.69 -10.07
C SER A 180 7.75 -22.73 -9.13
N PRO A 181 8.48 -23.26 -8.14
CA PRO A 181 9.14 -22.42 -7.15
C PRO A 181 10.26 -21.59 -7.81
N PRO A 182 10.63 -20.42 -7.26
CA PRO A 182 11.52 -19.45 -7.90
C PRO A 182 12.96 -19.98 -8.11
N ASN A 183 13.31 -21.07 -7.44
CA ASN A 183 14.56 -21.82 -7.56
C ASN A 183 14.49 -22.95 -8.61
N GLY A 184 13.36 -23.15 -9.29
CA GLY A 184 13.24 -24.11 -10.38
C GLY A 184 13.39 -25.58 -9.98
N THR A 185 13.23 -25.92 -8.71
CA THR A 185 13.40 -27.30 -8.19
C THR A 185 12.12 -28.15 -8.29
N GLY A 186 11.31 -27.92 -9.32
CA GLY A 186 10.09 -28.70 -9.60
C GLY A 186 10.37 -30.02 -10.30
#